data_AF-A0A920EBG0-F1
#
_entry.id   AF-A0A920EBG0-F1
#
_cell.length_a   1.000
_cell.length_b   1.000
_cell.length_c   1.000
_cell.angle_alpha   90.00
_cell.angle_beta   90.00
_cell.angle_gamma   90.00
#
_symmetry.space_group_name_H-M   'P 1'
#
loop_
_entity.id
_entity.type
_entity.pdbx_description
1 polymer ?
#
loop_
_entity_poly.entity_id
_entity_poly.type
_entity_poly.pdbx_seq_one_letter_code
_entity_poly.pdbx_strand_id
1 'polypeptide(L)'
;MDFPENSLKAFQGAYDLGFRYMETDVHATKDGQLVAFHDDKLDRVTNSKGKVGEINFSDLSHALIGGTEPIPLLIELLEEFPDAKFNIDPKHDGAVEPLAEIIVRTNSANRVCVGSFLMKE
;
A
#
# COMPACT_ATOMS: atom_id res chain seq x y z
N MET A 1 11.92 -16.57 -7.36
CA MET A 1 11.08 -16.39 -6.16
C MET A 1 9.80 -15.76 -6.65
N ASP A 2 8.66 -16.41 -6.42
CA ASP A 2 7.38 -15.75 -6.58
C ASP A 2 7.13 -14.95 -5.30
N PHE A 3 7.14 -13.62 -5.41
CA PHE A 3 6.74 -12.73 -4.33
C PHE A 3 5.33 -12.22 -4.65
N PRO A 4 4.36 -12.36 -3.72
CA PRO A 4 3.01 -11.84 -3.95
C PRO A 4 3.03 -10.33 -4.21
N GLU A 5 2.15 -9.85 -5.09
CA GLU A 5 2.01 -8.41 -5.39
C GLU A 5 1.80 -7.58 -4.12
N ASN A 6 2.30 -6.34 -4.10
CA ASN A 6 2.15 -5.39 -2.98
C ASN A 6 2.48 -5.96 -1.58
N SER A 7 3.32 -7.01 -1.50
CA SER A 7 3.80 -7.56 -0.23
C SER A 7 5.16 -6.98 0.15
N LEU A 8 5.44 -6.90 1.47
CA LEU A 8 6.74 -6.43 1.96
C LEU A 8 7.91 -7.23 1.35
N LYS A 9 7.73 -8.55 1.14
CA LYS A 9 8.74 -9.39 0.48
C LYS A 9 8.97 -9.04 -0.99
N ALA A 10 7.93 -8.63 -1.74
CA ALA A 10 8.12 -8.17 -3.10
C ALA A 10 8.94 -6.88 -3.16
N PHE A 11 8.64 -5.92 -2.26
CA PHE A 11 9.42 -4.68 -2.14
C PHE A 11 10.86 -4.97 -1.71
N GLN A 12 11.06 -5.81 -0.69
CA GLN A 12 12.40 -6.21 -0.24
C GLN A 12 13.18 -6.90 -1.35
N GLY A 13 12.56 -7.83 -2.08
CA GLY A 13 13.21 -8.51 -3.21
C GLY A 13 13.66 -7.54 -4.30
N ALA A 14 12.83 -6.53 -4.64
CA ALA A 14 13.23 -5.48 -5.57
C ALA A 14 14.37 -4.62 -5.00
N TYR A 15 14.30 -4.28 -3.71
CA TYR A 15 15.33 -3.51 -3.02
C TYR A 15 16.70 -4.20 -3.02
N ASP A 16 16.72 -5.51 -2.72
CA ASP A 16 17.91 -6.35 -2.66
C ASP A 16 18.56 -6.53 -4.04
N LEU A 17 17.76 -6.48 -5.10
CA LEU A 17 18.24 -6.48 -6.49
C LEU A 17 18.79 -5.10 -6.93
N GLY A 18 18.72 -4.08 -6.07
CA GLY A 18 19.24 -2.74 -6.33
C GLY A 18 18.22 -1.76 -6.93
N PHE A 19 16.95 -2.15 -7.07
CA PHE A 19 15.92 -1.20 -7.48
C PHE A 19 15.62 -0.20 -6.36
N ARG A 20 15.41 1.06 -6.74
CA ARG A 20 15.10 2.17 -5.81
C ARG A 20 13.89 2.98 -6.23
N TYR A 21 13.23 2.60 -7.31
CA TYR A 21 11.94 3.14 -7.72
C TYR A 21 10.93 2.01 -7.59
N MET A 22 9.96 2.20 -6.71
CA MET A 22 8.90 1.25 -6.41
C MET A 22 7.57 1.90 -6.72
N GLU A 23 6.59 1.09 -7.09
CA GLU A 23 5.23 1.53 -7.32
C GLU A 23 4.31 0.74 -6.39
N THR A 24 3.27 1.40 -5.90
CA THR A 24 2.25 0.77 -5.06
C THR A 24 0.93 1.50 -5.21
N ASP A 25 -0.13 0.76 -4.96
CA ASP A 25 -1.48 1.26 -4.82
C ASP A 25 -1.83 1.39 -3.35
N VAL A 26 -2.64 2.39 -2.96
CA VAL A 26 -3.09 2.52 -1.57
C VAL A 26 -4.58 2.71 -1.42
N HIS A 27 -5.13 2.04 -0.41
CA HIS A 27 -6.48 2.24 0.09
C HIS A 27 -6.42 2.67 1.56
N ALA A 28 -7.40 3.47 1.98
CA ALA A 28 -7.67 3.67 3.40
C ALA A 28 -8.61 2.55 3.88
N THR A 29 -8.29 1.95 5.03
CA THR A 29 -9.23 1.10 5.79
C THR A 29 -10.36 1.95 6.39
N LYS A 30 -11.39 1.31 6.93
CA LYS A 30 -12.52 1.99 7.59
C LYS A 30 -12.08 2.93 8.71
N ASP A 31 -11.01 2.58 9.41
CA ASP A 31 -10.37 3.34 10.50
C ASP A 31 -9.18 4.20 10.03
N GLY A 32 -9.05 4.43 8.71
CA GLY A 32 -8.14 5.42 8.12
C GLY A 32 -6.68 4.99 8.01
N GLN A 33 -6.35 3.70 8.20
CA GLN A 33 -5.01 3.20 7.96
C GLN A 33 -4.77 3.01 6.47
N LEU A 34 -3.62 3.48 5.97
CA LEU A 34 -3.25 3.27 4.57
C LEU A 34 -2.55 1.94 4.38
N VAL A 35 -3.14 1.08 3.56
CA VAL A 35 -2.62 -0.24 3.21
C VAL A 35 -2.20 -0.26 1.74
N ALA A 36 -1.10 -0.96 1.45
CA ALA A 36 -0.62 -1.17 0.08
C ALA A 36 -1.37 -2.33 -0.57
N PHE A 37 -2.33 -2.02 -1.44
CA PHE A 37 -3.22 -3.01 -2.04
C PHE A 37 -3.86 -2.45 -3.32
N HIS A 38 -3.96 -3.26 -4.38
CA HIS A 38 -4.47 -2.76 -5.66
C HIS A 38 -6.01 -2.74 -5.72
N ASP A 39 -6.65 -3.88 -5.50
CA ASP A 39 -8.09 -4.06 -5.75
C ASP A 39 -8.96 -3.42 -4.66
N ASP A 40 -10.19 -3.02 -5.00
CA ASP A 40 -11.18 -2.56 -4.02
C ASP A 40 -11.55 -3.65 -3.00
N LYS A 41 -11.39 -4.93 -3.38
CA LYS A 41 -11.80 -6.11 -2.63
C LYS A 41 -10.65 -7.07 -2.42
N LEU A 42 -10.67 -7.71 -1.26
CA LEU A 42 -9.66 -8.68 -0.83
C LEU A 42 -9.67 -9.99 -1.65
N ASP A 43 -10.79 -10.29 -2.32
CA ASP A 43 -11.14 -11.61 -2.84
C ASP A 43 -10.16 -12.21 -3.88
N ARG A 44 -9.52 -11.39 -4.73
CA ARG A 44 -8.69 -11.90 -5.85
C ARG A 44 -7.36 -12.47 -5.39
N VAL A 45 -6.69 -11.77 -4.48
CA VAL A 45 -5.27 -12.02 -4.16
C VAL A 45 -5.04 -12.44 -2.73
N THR A 46 -6.07 -12.43 -1.89
CA THR A 46 -5.95 -12.83 -0.48
C THR A 46 -6.81 -14.04 -0.15
N ASN A 47 -6.58 -14.60 1.03
CA ASN A 47 -7.44 -15.62 1.64
C ASN A 47 -8.72 -15.05 2.32
N SER A 48 -8.98 -13.75 2.16
CA SER A 48 -10.07 -13.02 2.84
C SER A 48 -11.05 -12.41 1.82
N LYS A 49 -12.17 -11.88 2.31
CA LYS A 49 -13.22 -11.26 1.48
C LYS A 49 -13.68 -9.93 2.03
N GLY A 50 -14.23 -9.11 1.15
CA GLY A 50 -14.83 -7.83 1.49
C GLY A 50 -14.03 -6.65 0.94
N LYS A 51 -14.59 -5.44 1.10
CA LYS A 51 -13.99 -4.22 0.58
C LYS A 51 -13.04 -3.61 1.60
N VAL A 52 -11.89 -3.14 1.14
CA VAL A 52 -10.83 -2.59 2.02
C VAL A 52 -11.35 -1.41 2.84
N GLY A 53 -12.02 -0.43 2.20
CA GLY A 53 -12.56 0.76 2.87
C GLY A 53 -13.74 0.51 3.82
N GLU A 54 -14.25 -0.72 3.93
CA GLU A 54 -15.36 -1.09 4.81
C GLU A 54 -14.91 -1.94 6.02
N ILE A 55 -13.61 -2.24 6.14
CA ILE A 55 -13.03 -3.13 7.17
C ILE A 55 -12.00 -2.34 8.01
N ASN A 56 -11.95 -2.55 9.32
CA ASN A 56 -10.91 -1.96 10.18
C ASN A 56 -9.57 -2.67 9.96
N PHE A 57 -8.45 -1.95 10.16
CA PHE A 57 -7.13 -2.54 9.96
C PHE A 57 -6.88 -3.74 10.88
N SER A 58 -7.40 -3.74 12.11
CA SER A 58 -7.28 -4.89 13.03
C SER A 58 -7.76 -6.19 12.38
N ASP A 59 -8.88 -6.14 11.66
CA ASP A 59 -9.44 -7.32 11.01
C ASP A 59 -8.72 -7.63 9.69
N LEU A 60 -8.38 -6.59 8.91
CA LEU A 60 -7.68 -6.71 7.64
C LEU A 60 -6.25 -7.25 7.81
N SER A 61 -5.59 -6.96 8.94
CA SER A 61 -4.22 -7.41 9.24
C SER A 61 -4.07 -8.94 9.29
N HIS A 62 -5.18 -9.67 9.39
CA HIS A 62 -5.21 -11.14 9.33
C HIS A 62 -5.32 -11.71 7.90
N ALA A 63 -5.57 -10.86 6.89
CA ALA A 63 -5.62 -11.28 5.49
C ALA A 63 -4.20 -11.54 4.95
N LEU A 64 -4.05 -12.64 4.21
CA LEU A 64 -2.78 -13.06 3.62
C LEU A 64 -2.85 -13.04 2.10
N ILE A 65 -2.01 -12.21 1.49
CA ILE A 65 -1.75 -12.15 0.05
C ILE A 65 -1.07 -13.45 -0.38
N GLY A 66 -1.64 -14.13 -1.38
CA GLY A 66 -1.18 -15.45 -1.83
C GLY A 66 -1.24 -16.53 -0.74
N GLY A 67 -1.92 -16.27 0.37
CA GLY A 67 -1.92 -17.14 1.55
C GLY A 67 -0.63 -17.11 2.37
N THR A 68 0.30 -16.19 2.12
CA THR A 68 1.64 -16.20 2.73
C THR A 68 2.05 -14.90 3.42
N GLU A 69 1.71 -13.74 2.87
CA GLU A 69 2.19 -12.44 3.38
C GLU A 69 1.03 -11.55 3.84
N PRO A 70 1.16 -10.80 4.95
CA PRO A 70 0.17 -9.80 5.32
C PRO A 70 0.14 -8.64 4.31
N ILE A 71 -0.96 -7.90 4.29
CA ILE A 71 -1.05 -6.63 3.56
C ILE A 71 -0.28 -5.56 4.35
N PRO A 72 0.78 -4.95 3.77
CA PRO A 72 1.59 -3.99 4.51
C PRO A 72 0.89 -2.64 4.62
N LEU A 73 1.18 -1.93 5.70
CA LEU A 73 0.84 -0.51 5.82
C LEU A 73 1.82 0.32 4.98
N LEU A 74 1.33 1.42 4.42
CA LEU A 74 2.21 2.34 3.67
C LEU A 74 3.35 2.89 4.55
N ILE A 75 3.10 3.12 5.85
CA ILE A 75 4.14 3.62 6.75
C ILE A 75 5.31 2.62 6.87
N GLU A 76 5.02 1.32 6.91
CA GLU A 76 6.03 0.28 6.99
C GLU A 76 6.92 0.30 5.74
N LEU A 77 6.32 0.45 4.54
CA LEU A 77 7.08 0.55 3.31
C LEU A 77 7.97 1.81 3.27
N LEU A 78 7.44 2.95 3.73
CA LEU A 78 8.20 4.19 3.76
C LEU A 78 9.36 4.14 4.77
N GLU A 79 9.17 3.48 5.92
CA GLU A 79 10.19 3.35 6.97
C GLU A 79 11.26 2.29 6.64
N GLU A 80 10.85 1.14 6.11
CA GLU A 80 11.76 0.03 5.77
C GLU A 80 12.68 0.39 4.59
N PHE A 81 12.19 1.19 3.63
CA PHE A 81 12.93 1.58 2.44
C PHE A 81 13.19 3.09 2.38
N PRO A 82 14.08 3.63 3.25
CA PRO A 82 14.23 5.08 3.45
C PRO A 82 14.86 5.81 2.25
N ASP A 83 15.66 5.12 1.43
CA ASP A 83 16.29 5.64 0.22
C ASP A 83 15.53 5.28 -1.07
N ALA A 84 14.46 4.49 -0.98
CA ALA A 84 13.59 4.20 -2.12
C ALA A 84 12.65 5.38 -2.40
N LYS A 85 12.36 5.55 -3.69
CA LYS A 85 11.37 6.48 -4.23
C LYS A 85 10.11 5.71 -4.59
N PHE A 86 8.96 6.25 -4.23
CA PHE A 86 7.67 5.61 -4.45
C PHE A 86 6.83 6.41 -5.45
N ASN A 87 6.24 5.72 -6.41
CA ASN A 87 5.06 6.19 -7.14
C ASN A 87 3.82 5.58 -6.49
N ILE A 88 2.92 6.41 -5.98
CA ILE A 88 1.76 5.97 -5.19
C ILE A 88 0.47 6.35 -5.90
N ASP A 89 -0.38 5.35 -6.16
CA ASP A 89 -1.75 5.53 -6.67
C ASP A 89 -2.79 5.41 -5.54
N PRO A 90 -3.38 6.52 -5.07
CA PRO A 90 -4.53 6.47 -4.16
C PRO A 90 -5.77 5.97 -4.92
N LYS A 91 -6.26 4.79 -4.55
CA LYS A 91 -7.35 4.10 -5.25
C LYS A 91 -8.75 4.63 -4.96
N HIS A 92 -8.91 5.50 -3.98
CA HIS A 92 -10.18 6.18 -3.67
C HIS A 92 -9.91 7.55 -3.06
N ASP A 93 -10.89 8.47 -3.19
CA ASP A 93 -10.84 9.81 -2.58
C ASP A 93 -10.56 9.75 -1.06
N GLY A 94 -11.09 8.74 -0.38
CA GLY A 94 -10.87 8.53 1.06
C GLY A 94 -9.40 8.25 1.44
N ALA A 95 -8.54 7.87 0.48
CA ALA A 95 -7.12 7.67 0.71
C ALA A 95 -6.28 8.95 0.54
N VAL A 96 -6.82 9.99 -0.10
CA VAL A 96 -6.04 11.18 -0.50
C VAL A 96 -5.54 11.98 0.71
N GLU A 97 -6.44 12.30 1.65
CA GLU A 97 -6.08 13.08 2.84
C GLU A 97 -5.13 12.28 3.77
N PRO A 98 -5.42 11.01 4.14
CA PRO A 98 -4.46 10.18 4.86
C PRO A 98 -3.10 10.06 4.17
N LEU A 99 -3.07 10.05 2.83
CA LEU A 99 -1.83 9.94 2.07
C LEU A 99 -1.00 11.23 2.17
N ALA A 100 -1.64 12.39 2.09
CA ALA A 100 -0.96 13.66 2.32
C ALA A 100 -0.39 13.72 3.74
N GLU A 101 -1.16 13.33 4.76
CA GLU A 101 -0.74 13.34 6.15
C GLU A 101 0.47 12.42 6.40
N ILE A 102 0.46 11.19 5.90
CA ILE A 102 1.55 10.24 6.13
C ILE A 102 2.84 10.68 5.42
N ILE A 103 2.75 11.28 4.22
CA ILE A 103 3.90 11.81 3.49
C ILE A 103 4.55 12.94 4.29
N VAL A 104 3.75 13.85 4.85
CA VAL A 104 4.25 14.94 5.70
C VAL A 104 4.84 14.39 6.99
N ARG A 105 4.12 13.50 7.69
CA ARG A 105 4.54 12.91 8.97
C ARG A 105 5.86 12.17 8.88
N THR A 106 6.09 11.47 7.77
CA THR A 106 7.32 10.69 7.52
C THR A 106 8.42 11.50 6.83
N ASN A 107 8.20 12.79 6.56
CA ASN A 107 9.10 13.65 5.80
C ASN A 107 9.52 13.04 4.44
N SER A 108 8.56 12.41 3.75
CA SER A 108 8.80 11.63 2.52
C SER A 108 8.48 12.40 1.24
N ALA A 109 8.12 13.68 1.33
CA ALA A 109 7.68 14.49 0.19
C ALA A 109 8.73 14.58 -0.94
N ASN A 110 10.02 14.46 -0.64
CA ASN A 110 11.11 14.51 -1.64
C ASN A 110 11.31 13.18 -2.42
N ARG A 111 10.65 12.11 -2.01
CA ARG A 111 10.83 10.75 -2.58
C ARG A 111 9.51 10.07 -2.93
N VAL A 112 8.38 10.77 -2.81
CA VAL A 112 7.07 10.27 -3.21
C VAL A 112 6.54 11.08 -4.40
N CYS A 113 6.16 10.36 -5.45
CA CYS A 113 5.35 10.85 -6.55
C CYS A 113 3.93 10.32 -6.36
N VAL A 114 2.92 11.18 -6.43
CA VAL A 114 1.51 10.77 -6.39
C VAL A 114 0.94 10.87 -7.80
N GLY A 115 0.40 9.76 -8.31
CA GLY A 115 -0.24 9.72 -9.62
C GLY A 115 -1.52 8.90 -9.52
N SER A 116 -2.61 9.35 -10.14
CA SER A 116 -3.87 8.61 -10.13
C SER A 116 -4.57 8.68 -11.47
N PHE A 117 -5.35 7.63 -11.76
CA PHE A 117 -6.22 7.55 -12.93
C PHE A 117 -7.67 7.92 -12.60
N LEU A 118 -7.98 8.18 -11.32
CA LEU A 118 -9.28 8.66 -10.88
C LEU A 118 -9.39 10.14 -11.21
N MET A 119 -10.22 10.47 -12.20
CA MET A 119 -10.67 11.84 -12.38
C MET A 119 -11.89 12.05 -11.51
N LYS A 120 -11.89 13.10 -10.68
CA LYS A 120 -13.11 13.56 -10.02
C LYS A 120 -14.13 13.91 -11.09
N GLU A 121 -15.30 13.27 -11.02
CA GLU A 121 -16.48 13.69 -11.78
C GLU A 121 -17.02 15.04 -11.30
#